data_AF-A0A947ZPQ9-F1
#
_entry.id   AF-A0A947ZPQ9-F1
#
_cell.length_a   1.000
_cell.length_b   1.000
_cell.length_c   1.000
_cell.angle_alpha   90.00
_cell.angle_beta   90.00
_cell.angle_gamma   90.00
#
_symmetry.space_group_name_H-M   'P 1'
#
loop_
_entity.id
_entity.type
_entity.pdbx_description
1 polymer ?
#
loop_
_entity_poly.entity_id
_entity_poly.type
_entity_poly.pdbx_seq_one_letter_code
_entity_poly.pdbx_strand_id
1 'polypeptide(L)'
;INLNINYSLDYEKKRIKYTLDKADWFIKNGYSKWIKLPEGKKLDEIEINEATEKYLIDKVDEEYNKDDYASTKDIINKQWFKFTPKLEKYFDETSLNKENVYNIQLTKYGVGGSYNLPNNVILNFKNKSELSLFKIPVHEIIHLSIQPFIDEYDVDHWIKERIVDSILEKIAPELNTMQKVPIETKNIDESFEKHYPNIEEVIKNI
;
A
#
# COMPACT_ATOMS: atom_id res chain seq x y z
N ILE A 1 10.99 -7.98 12.67
CA ILE A 1 10.14 -8.09 11.45
C ILE A 1 11.06 -8.11 10.23
N ASN A 2 10.96 -9.12 9.37
CA ASN A 2 11.80 -9.27 8.17
C ASN A 2 11.02 -9.01 6.88
N LEU A 3 11.73 -8.56 5.84
CA LEU A 3 11.15 -8.39 4.50
C LEU A 3 11.68 -9.46 3.54
N ASN A 4 10.77 -10.11 2.83
CA ASN A 4 11.08 -10.93 1.67
C ASN A 4 10.70 -10.15 0.39
N ILE A 5 11.68 -9.48 -0.22
CA ILE A 5 11.47 -8.61 -1.38
C ILE A 5 11.67 -9.38 -2.69
N ASN A 6 10.60 -9.46 -3.47
CA ASN A 6 10.47 -10.22 -4.71
C ASN A 6 10.08 -9.31 -5.88
N TYR A 7 10.48 -9.73 -7.09
CA TYR A 7 10.11 -9.10 -8.35
C TYR A 7 10.35 -10.09 -9.51
N SER A 8 9.54 -9.99 -10.55
CA SER A 8 9.74 -10.74 -11.79
C SER A 8 8.95 -10.09 -12.93
N LEU A 9 9.39 -10.35 -14.16
CA LEU A 9 8.67 -9.95 -15.37
C LEU A 9 7.25 -10.54 -15.40
N ASP A 10 7.10 -11.82 -15.07
CA ASP A 10 5.80 -12.48 -15.00
C ASP A 10 4.85 -11.81 -14.00
N TYR A 11 5.39 -11.34 -12.87
CA TYR A 11 4.59 -10.62 -11.88
C TYR A 11 4.11 -9.26 -12.41
N GLU A 12 4.94 -8.52 -13.13
CA GLU A 12 4.51 -7.26 -13.75
C GLU A 12 3.35 -7.46 -14.73
N LYS A 13 3.42 -8.49 -15.56
CA LYS A 13 2.32 -8.85 -16.48
C LYS A 13 1.04 -9.17 -15.72
N LYS A 14 1.14 -9.98 -14.65
CA LYS A 14 0.00 -10.27 -13.75
C LYS A 14 -0.55 -9.00 -13.11
N ARG A 15 0.32 -8.05 -12.75
CA ARG A 15 -0.09 -6.79 -12.13
C ARG A 15 -0.85 -5.90 -13.09
N ILE A 16 -0.48 -5.84 -14.37
CA ILE A 16 -1.27 -5.16 -15.40
C ILE A 16 -2.66 -5.76 -15.47
N LYS A 17 -2.76 -7.07 -15.65
CA LYS A 17 -4.05 -7.76 -15.74
C LYS A 17 -4.94 -7.47 -14.52
N TYR A 18 -4.39 -7.67 -13.32
CA TYR A 18 -5.10 -7.33 -12.08
C TYR A 18 -5.61 -5.88 -12.05
N THR A 19 -4.79 -4.94 -12.52
CA THR A 19 -5.13 -3.52 -12.52
C THR A 19 -6.31 -3.23 -13.46
N LEU A 20 -6.34 -3.86 -14.63
CA LEU A 20 -7.45 -3.75 -15.59
C LEU A 20 -8.72 -4.43 -15.07
N ASP A 21 -8.60 -5.63 -14.50
CA ASP A 21 -9.72 -6.38 -13.89
C ASP A 21 -10.40 -5.60 -12.75
N LYS A 22 -9.66 -4.72 -12.07
CA LYS A 22 -10.12 -3.89 -10.96
C LYS A 22 -10.45 -2.45 -11.37
N ALA A 23 -10.47 -2.14 -12.66
CA ALA A 23 -10.57 -0.78 -13.14
C ALA A 23 -11.82 -0.03 -12.63
N ASP A 24 -12.98 -0.67 -12.67
CA ASP A 24 -14.23 -0.08 -12.17
C ASP A 24 -14.12 0.35 -10.71
N TRP A 25 -13.50 -0.50 -9.87
CA TRP A 25 -13.29 -0.18 -8.47
C TRP A 25 -12.36 1.02 -8.30
N PHE A 26 -11.28 1.08 -9.08
CA PHE A 26 -10.36 2.22 -9.03
C PHE A 26 -10.98 3.52 -9.53
N ILE A 27 -11.79 3.47 -10.58
CA ILE A 27 -12.51 4.64 -11.10
C ILE A 27 -13.52 5.13 -10.06
N LYS A 28 -14.33 4.22 -9.51
CA LYS A 28 -15.33 4.54 -8.48
C LYS A 28 -14.72 5.21 -7.25
N ASN A 29 -13.52 4.80 -6.85
CA ASN A 29 -12.81 5.33 -5.67
C ASN A 29 -11.83 6.47 -6.02
N GLY A 30 -11.85 7.03 -7.23
CA GLY A 30 -11.02 8.18 -7.60
C GLY A 30 -9.52 7.89 -7.74
N TYR A 31 -9.14 6.61 -7.87
CA TYR A 31 -7.75 6.17 -8.05
C TYR A 31 -7.26 6.20 -9.50
N SER A 32 -8.15 6.30 -10.49
CA SER A 32 -7.83 6.15 -11.93
C SER A 32 -6.64 7.01 -12.39
N LYS A 33 -6.60 8.27 -11.94
CA LYS A 33 -5.55 9.27 -12.29
C LYS A 33 -4.16 8.93 -11.72
N TRP A 34 -4.12 8.11 -10.68
CA TRP A 34 -2.90 7.77 -9.95
C TRP A 34 -2.32 6.43 -10.38
N ILE A 35 -3.11 5.62 -11.08
CA ILE A 35 -2.67 4.33 -11.60
C ILE A 35 -1.64 4.51 -12.70
N LYS A 36 -0.52 3.82 -12.53
CA LYS A 36 0.56 3.78 -13.51
C LYS A 36 0.41 2.57 -14.41
N LEU A 37 0.30 2.79 -15.71
CA LEU A 37 0.39 1.76 -16.73
C LEU A 37 1.68 1.96 -17.56
N PRO A 38 2.03 0.98 -18.42
CA PRO A 38 3.09 1.13 -19.40
C PRO A 38 2.97 2.42 -20.21
N GLU A 39 4.11 2.95 -20.63
CA GLU A 39 4.29 4.22 -21.33
C GLU A 39 3.81 5.45 -20.55
N GLY A 40 3.52 5.28 -19.25
CA GLY A 40 3.00 6.35 -18.41
C GLY A 40 1.52 6.66 -18.64
N LYS A 41 0.79 5.80 -19.36
CA LYS A 41 -0.67 5.91 -19.52
C LYS A 41 -1.37 5.86 -18.16
N LYS A 42 -2.48 6.57 -18.04
CA LYS A 42 -3.40 6.46 -16.90
C LYS A 42 -4.57 5.55 -17.24
N LEU A 43 -5.20 5.02 -16.20
CA LEU A 43 -6.32 4.09 -16.37
C LEU A 43 -7.55 4.76 -17.02
N ASP A 44 -7.81 6.02 -16.70
CA ASP A 44 -8.94 6.80 -17.25
C ASP A 44 -8.67 7.38 -18.65
N GLU A 45 -7.50 7.11 -19.23
CA GLU A 45 -7.10 7.57 -20.56
C GLU A 45 -7.16 6.44 -21.61
N ILE A 46 -7.58 5.23 -21.22
CA ILE A 46 -7.57 4.05 -22.08
C ILE A 46 -8.94 3.36 -22.13
N GLU A 47 -9.19 2.68 -23.24
CA GLU A 47 -10.30 1.74 -23.36
C GLU A 47 -9.87 0.35 -22.87
N ILE A 48 -10.67 -0.26 -22.00
CA ILE A 48 -10.36 -1.55 -21.39
C ILE A 48 -10.99 -2.65 -22.23
N ASN A 49 -10.16 -3.32 -23.03
CA ASN A 49 -10.51 -4.46 -23.85
C ASN A 49 -9.29 -5.38 -24.04
N GLU A 50 -9.49 -6.56 -24.62
CA GLU A 50 -8.44 -7.57 -24.80
C GLU A 50 -7.24 -7.05 -25.64
N ALA A 51 -7.50 -6.19 -26.62
CA ALA A 51 -6.45 -5.63 -27.46
C ALA A 51 -5.55 -4.67 -26.65
N THR A 52 -6.15 -3.82 -25.81
CA THR A 52 -5.41 -2.96 -24.89
C THR A 52 -4.64 -3.76 -23.85
N GLU A 53 -5.24 -4.79 -23.25
CA GLU A 53 -4.54 -5.66 -22.29
C GLU A 53 -3.28 -6.28 -22.91
N LYS A 54 -3.43 -6.90 -24.09
CA LYS A 54 -2.31 -7.51 -24.81
C LYS A 54 -1.22 -6.48 -25.13
N TYR A 55 -1.61 -5.31 -25.63
CA TYR A 55 -0.68 -4.21 -25.92
C TYR A 55 0.13 -3.81 -24.67
N LEU A 56 -0.54 -3.61 -23.54
CA LEU A 56 0.12 -3.22 -22.30
C LEU A 56 1.07 -4.32 -21.79
N ILE A 57 0.68 -5.60 -21.90
CA ILE A 57 1.54 -6.73 -21.54
C ILE A 57 2.81 -6.76 -22.40
N ASP A 58 2.69 -6.54 -23.71
CA ASP A 58 3.85 -6.48 -24.61
C ASP A 58 4.78 -5.31 -24.22
N LYS A 59 4.21 -4.16 -23.81
CA LYS A 59 5.01 -3.02 -23.30
C LYS A 59 5.71 -3.28 -21.97
N VAL A 60 5.18 -4.18 -21.14
CA VAL A 60 5.90 -4.60 -19.92
C VAL A 60 7.21 -5.28 -20.29
N ASP A 61 7.25 -6.11 -21.33
CA ASP A 61 8.48 -6.77 -21.77
C ASP A 61 9.55 -5.77 -22.20
N GLU A 62 9.14 -4.70 -22.89
CA GLU A 62 10.04 -3.62 -23.34
C GLU A 62 10.57 -2.76 -22.18
N GLU A 63 9.74 -2.47 -21.17
CA GLU A 63 10.08 -1.59 -20.05
C GLU A 63 10.75 -2.30 -18.85
N TYR A 64 10.73 -3.63 -18.83
CA TYR A 64 11.28 -4.39 -17.72
C TYR A 64 12.81 -4.35 -17.73
N ASN A 65 13.36 -3.66 -16.73
CA ASN A 65 14.79 -3.65 -16.45
C ASN A 65 15.02 -4.17 -15.04
N LYS A 66 15.67 -5.33 -14.91
CA LYS A 66 15.94 -6.01 -13.65
C LYS A 66 16.74 -5.15 -12.66
N ASP A 67 17.64 -4.32 -13.15
CA ASP A 67 18.54 -3.51 -12.32
C ASP A 67 17.79 -2.43 -11.53
N ASP A 68 16.69 -1.91 -12.08
CA ASP A 68 15.81 -0.96 -11.37
C ASP A 68 15.21 -1.59 -10.10
N TYR A 69 14.83 -2.87 -10.17
CA TYR A 69 14.25 -3.59 -9.04
C TYR A 69 15.33 -3.99 -8.03
N ALA A 70 16.49 -4.43 -8.51
CA ALA A 70 17.63 -4.78 -7.65
C ALA A 70 18.07 -3.57 -6.82
N SER A 71 18.28 -2.41 -7.46
CA SER A 71 18.63 -1.17 -6.78
C SER A 71 17.55 -0.71 -5.79
N THR A 72 16.27 -0.80 -6.16
CA THR A 72 15.14 -0.50 -5.26
C THR A 72 15.13 -1.42 -4.04
N LYS A 73 15.35 -2.72 -4.23
CA LYS A 73 15.44 -3.70 -3.13
C LYS A 73 16.57 -3.34 -2.16
N ASP A 74 17.73 -2.94 -2.66
CA ASP A 74 18.86 -2.55 -1.83
C ASP A 74 18.57 -1.29 -1.00
N ILE A 75 17.91 -0.29 -1.60
CA ILE A 75 17.47 0.93 -0.91
C ILE A 75 16.51 0.57 0.24
N ILE A 76 15.51 -0.27 -0.03
CA ILE A 76 14.53 -0.69 1.00
C ILE A 76 15.23 -1.43 2.13
N ASN A 77 16.07 -2.42 1.83
CA ASN A 77 16.82 -3.20 2.82
C ASN A 77 17.71 -2.29 3.70
N LYS A 78 18.36 -1.30 3.11
CA LYS A 78 19.21 -0.34 3.81
C LYS A 78 18.43 0.58 4.76
N GLN A 79 17.16 0.89 4.49
CA GLN A 79 16.38 1.74 5.40
C GLN A 79 15.55 0.93 6.40
N TRP A 80 15.15 -0.29 6.05
CA TRP A 80 14.25 -1.12 6.85
C TRP A 80 14.72 -1.35 8.29
N PHE A 81 16.02 -1.60 8.47
CA PHE A 81 16.59 -1.87 9.79
C PHE A 81 16.43 -0.71 10.78
N LYS A 82 16.33 0.54 10.30
CA LYS A 82 16.22 1.73 11.16
C LYS A 82 14.82 1.88 11.75
N PHE A 83 13.81 1.41 11.04
CA PHE A 83 12.41 1.60 11.39
C PHE A 83 11.78 0.37 12.02
N THR A 84 12.32 -0.83 11.74
CA THR A 84 11.84 -2.09 12.33
C THR A 84 11.63 -1.98 13.85
N PRO A 85 12.54 -1.37 14.65
CA PRO A 85 12.32 -1.23 16.08
C PRO A 85 11.11 -0.37 16.46
N LYS A 86 10.82 0.70 15.69
CA LYS A 86 9.64 1.55 15.92
C LYS A 86 8.35 0.79 15.64
N LEU A 87 8.33 0.03 14.54
CA LEU A 87 7.19 -0.79 14.15
C LEU A 87 6.96 -1.95 15.12
N GLU A 88 8.02 -2.61 15.59
CA GLU A 88 7.92 -3.67 16.61
C GLU A 88 7.35 -3.14 17.92
N LYS A 89 7.87 -1.99 18.39
CA LYS A 89 7.35 -1.32 19.58
C LYS A 89 5.86 -0.99 19.44
N TYR A 90 5.43 -0.49 18.28
CA TYR A 90 4.02 -0.21 18.01
C TYR A 90 3.13 -1.46 18.16
N PHE A 91 3.55 -2.58 17.58
CA PHE A 91 2.80 -3.83 17.71
C PHE A 91 2.71 -4.31 19.16
N ASP A 92 3.80 -4.14 19.93
CA ASP A 92 3.82 -4.50 21.34
C ASP A 92 2.90 -3.59 22.19
N GLU A 93 2.80 -2.30 21.86
CA GLU A 93 1.93 -1.33 22.55
C GLU A 93 0.45 -1.46 22.21
N THR A 94 0.12 -1.88 20.98
CA THR A 94 -1.27 -1.97 20.49
C THR A 94 -1.87 -3.37 20.58
N SER A 95 -1.04 -4.39 20.88
CA SER A 95 -1.43 -5.81 20.84
C SER A 95 -1.99 -6.28 19.48
N LEU A 96 -1.72 -5.52 18.41
CA LEU A 96 -2.08 -5.93 17.05
C LEU A 96 -1.21 -7.10 16.59
N ASN A 97 -1.79 -7.94 15.74
CA ASN A 97 -1.07 -9.06 15.15
C ASN A 97 0.04 -8.56 14.23
N LYS A 98 1.22 -9.15 14.35
CA LYS A 98 2.37 -8.91 13.47
C LYS A 98 2.88 -10.22 12.89
N GLU A 99 3.29 -10.16 11.63
CA GLU A 99 3.99 -11.25 10.98
C GLU A 99 5.50 -11.13 11.16
N ASN A 100 6.17 -12.27 11.29
CA ASN A 100 7.63 -12.30 11.36
C ASN A 100 8.26 -11.94 10.01
N VAL A 101 7.57 -12.24 8.91
CA VAL A 101 8.02 -12.01 7.54
C VAL A 101 6.88 -11.40 6.73
N TYR A 102 7.15 -10.27 6.07
CA TYR A 102 6.26 -9.69 5.07
C TYR A 102 6.84 -9.87 3.67
N ASN A 103 6.02 -10.33 2.73
CA ASN A 103 6.39 -10.52 1.33
C ASN A 103 6.14 -9.22 0.58
N ILE A 104 7.20 -8.53 0.15
CA ILE A 104 7.09 -7.30 -0.64
C ILE A 104 7.25 -7.66 -2.12
N GLN A 105 6.22 -7.42 -2.92
CA GLN A 105 6.28 -7.53 -4.38
C GLN A 105 6.50 -6.15 -4.98
N LEU A 106 7.63 -5.95 -5.64
CA LEU A 106 7.92 -4.69 -6.34
C LEU A 106 7.26 -4.68 -7.71
N THR A 107 6.71 -3.52 -8.08
CA THR A 107 6.13 -3.28 -9.40
C THR A 107 6.37 -1.84 -9.87
N LYS A 108 6.35 -1.59 -11.18
CA LYS A 108 6.29 -0.26 -11.80
C LYS A 108 4.87 0.22 -12.06
N TYR A 109 3.86 -0.65 -11.86
CA TYR A 109 2.49 -0.45 -12.34
C TYR A 109 1.42 -0.58 -11.25
N GLY A 110 0.23 -0.06 -11.54
CA GLY A 110 -0.90 0.01 -10.62
C GLY A 110 -0.84 1.21 -9.66
N VAL A 111 -1.55 1.10 -8.53
CA VAL A 111 -1.54 2.09 -7.44
C VAL A 111 -0.21 2.14 -6.68
N GLY A 112 0.00 3.19 -5.87
CA GLY A 112 1.26 3.41 -5.14
C GLY A 112 1.63 2.28 -4.18
N GLY A 113 0.66 1.77 -3.44
CA GLY A 113 0.77 0.63 -2.54
C GLY A 113 -0.54 -0.13 -2.49
N SER A 114 -0.47 -1.41 -2.17
CA SER A 114 -1.65 -2.25 -1.84
C SER A 114 -1.18 -3.47 -1.07
N TYR A 115 -2.09 -4.22 -0.46
CA TYR A 115 -1.78 -5.43 0.29
C TYR A 115 -2.70 -6.59 -0.10
N ASN A 116 -2.23 -7.80 0.18
CA ASN A 116 -3.05 -9.02 0.17
C ASN A 116 -2.74 -9.81 1.44
N LEU A 117 -3.79 -10.31 2.10
CA LEU A 117 -3.65 -11.17 3.26
C LEU A 117 -2.87 -12.46 2.92
N PRO A 118 -2.20 -13.08 3.91
CA PRO A 118 -2.04 -12.58 5.28
C PRO A 118 -0.90 -11.56 5.43
N ASN A 119 0.10 -11.57 4.54
CA ASN A 119 1.36 -10.88 4.77
C ASN A 119 2.03 -10.32 3.50
N ASN A 120 1.26 -10.10 2.44
CA ASN A 120 1.79 -9.63 1.16
C ASN A 120 1.54 -8.13 1.00
N VAL A 121 2.59 -7.42 0.62
CA VAL A 121 2.57 -6.00 0.29
C VAL A 121 3.02 -5.84 -1.16
N ILE A 122 2.35 -4.99 -1.91
CA ILE A 122 2.67 -4.64 -3.28
C ILE A 122 3.11 -3.19 -3.28
N LEU A 123 4.36 -2.94 -3.69
CA LEU A 123 4.94 -1.61 -3.73
C LEU A 123 5.16 -1.19 -5.18
N ASN A 124 4.47 -0.13 -5.61
CA ASN A 124 4.82 0.55 -6.84
C ASN A 124 5.95 1.55 -6.59
N PHE A 125 7.15 1.24 -7.11
CA PHE A 125 8.36 2.04 -6.90
C PHE A 125 8.61 3.09 -7.99
N LYS A 126 7.82 3.12 -9.07
CA LYS A 126 8.02 4.04 -10.20
C LYS A 126 7.95 5.50 -9.72
N ASN A 127 9.03 6.24 -9.94
CA ASN A 127 9.18 7.66 -9.55
C ASN A 127 8.96 7.94 -8.06
N LYS A 128 9.26 6.97 -7.18
CA LYS A 128 9.17 7.16 -5.73
C LYS A 128 10.48 7.68 -5.15
N SER A 129 10.38 8.59 -4.18
CA SER A 129 11.52 8.96 -3.35
C SER A 129 11.93 7.81 -2.43
N GLU A 130 13.18 7.80 -1.95
CA GLU A 130 13.64 6.80 -0.95
C GLU A 130 12.72 6.75 0.27
N LEU A 131 12.23 7.92 0.72
CA LEU A 131 11.27 8.03 1.82
C LEU A 131 9.96 7.29 1.51
N SER A 132 9.45 7.44 0.30
CA SER A 132 8.20 6.80 -0.13
C SER A 132 8.34 5.28 -0.28
N LEU A 133 9.50 4.81 -0.76
CA LEU A 133 9.82 3.38 -0.86
C LEU A 133 9.78 2.67 0.49
N PHE A 134 9.97 3.43 1.57
CA PHE A 134 9.87 2.94 2.93
C PHE A 134 8.50 3.19 3.57
N LYS A 135 7.93 4.39 3.41
CA LYS A 135 6.62 4.76 3.96
C LYS A 135 5.52 3.81 3.50
N ILE A 136 5.47 3.52 2.20
CA ILE A 136 4.39 2.74 1.59
C ILE A 136 4.34 1.33 2.20
N PRO A 137 5.43 0.54 2.25
CA PRO A 137 5.39 -0.76 2.92
C PRO A 137 4.89 -0.73 4.37
N VAL A 138 5.25 0.29 5.16
CA VAL A 138 4.75 0.41 6.54
C VAL A 138 3.25 0.67 6.55
N HIS A 139 2.75 1.57 5.70
CA HIS A 139 1.32 1.83 5.52
C HIS A 139 0.55 0.54 5.22
N GLU A 140 1.02 -0.24 4.25
CA GLU A 140 0.38 -1.50 3.86
C GLU A 140 0.49 -2.59 4.94
N ILE A 141 1.56 -2.59 5.75
CA ILE A 141 1.70 -3.52 6.89
C ILE A 141 0.69 -3.18 8.00
N ILE A 142 0.46 -1.89 8.28
CA ILE A 142 -0.55 -1.48 9.25
C ILE A 142 -1.94 -1.94 8.79
N HIS A 143 -2.26 -1.75 7.50
CA HIS A 143 -3.49 -2.29 6.91
C HIS A 143 -3.67 -3.78 7.20
N LEU A 144 -2.64 -4.60 6.94
CA LEU A 144 -2.68 -6.04 7.21
C LEU A 144 -2.99 -6.35 8.69
N SER A 145 -2.44 -5.56 9.61
CA SER A 145 -2.63 -5.79 11.05
C SER A 145 -4.00 -5.40 11.59
N ILE A 146 -4.67 -4.40 10.99
CA ILE A 146 -6.00 -3.95 11.43
C ILE A 146 -7.13 -4.63 10.65
N GLN A 147 -6.83 -5.32 9.55
CA GLN A 147 -7.83 -5.93 8.66
C GLN A 147 -8.88 -6.78 9.39
N PRO A 148 -8.57 -7.60 10.42
CA PRO A 148 -9.59 -8.35 11.14
C PRO A 148 -10.69 -7.45 11.75
N PHE A 149 -10.31 -6.30 12.29
CA PHE A 149 -11.27 -5.34 12.84
C PHE A 149 -12.03 -4.58 11.76
N ILE A 150 -11.37 -4.26 10.64
CA ILE A 150 -12.05 -3.67 9.48
C ILE A 150 -13.16 -4.60 8.99
N ASP A 151 -12.89 -5.90 8.90
CA ASP A 151 -13.88 -6.89 8.48
C ASP A 151 -14.98 -7.12 9.53
N GLU A 152 -14.61 -7.17 10.82
CA GLU A 152 -15.56 -7.37 11.92
C GLU A 152 -16.56 -6.21 12.08
N TYR A 153 -16.09 -4.98 11.91
CA TYR A 153 -16.88 -3.76 12.13
C TYR A 153 -17.37 -3.10 10.82
N ASP A 154 -17.21 -3.77 9.66
CA ASP A 154 -17.63 -3.29 8.33
C ASP A 154 -17.17 -1.85 8.03
N VAL A 155 -15.87 -1.59 8.25
CA VAL A 155 -15.31 -0.24 8.17
C VAL A 155 -15.12 0.20 6.72
N ASP A 156 -15.73 1.32 6.36
CA ASP A 156 -15.60 1.92 5.03
C ASP A 156 -14.16 2.24 4.63
N HIS A 157 -13.89 2.15 3.33
CA HIS A 157 -12.54 2.30 2.76
C HIS A 157 -11.82 3.58 3.18
N TRP A 158 -12.48 4.74 3.12
CA TRP A 158 -11.85 6.01 3.48
C TRP A 158 -11.67 6.21 4.98
N ILE A 159 -12.51 5.56 5.81
CA ILE A 159 -12.34 5.52 7.26
C ILE A 159 -11.08 4.71 7.57
N LYS A 160 -10.97 3.52 6.97
CA LYS A 160 -9.78 2.66 7.09
C LYS A 160 -8.48 3.40 6.72
N GLU A 161 -8.42 4.05 5.55
CA GLU A 161 -7.21 4.80 5.16
C GLU A 161 -6.86 5.89 6.18
N ARG A 162 -7.86 6.60 6.72
CA ARG A 162 -7.64 7.63 7.74
C ARG A 162 -7.08 7.05 9.05
N ILE A 163 -7.59 5.90 9.50
CA ILE A 163 -7.07 5.21 10.69
C ILE A 163 -5.61 4.81 10.48
N VAL A 164 -5.27 4.24 9.32
CA VAL A 164 -3.88 3.87 9.00
C VAL A 164 -2.96 5.08 8.98
N ASP A 165 -3.39 6.20 8.39
CA ASP A 165 -2.63 7.45 8.41
C ASP A 165 -2.40 7.97 9.84
N SER A 166 -3.42 7.88 10.71
CA SER A 166 -3.33 8.27 12.14
C SER A 166 -2.38 7.35 12.92
N ILE A 167 -2.36 6.05 12.62
CA ILE A 167 -1.38 5.11 13.18
C ILE A 167 0.03 5.48 12.71
N LEU A 168 0.20 5.70 11.40
CA LEU A 168 1.51 6.03 10.82
C LEU A 168 2.10 7.30 11.43
N GLU A 169 1.27 8.32 11.72
CA GLU A 169 1.66 9.53 12.46
C GLU A 169 2.27 9.21 13.83
N LYS A 170 1.72 8.22 14.56
CA LYS A 170 2.24 7.82 15.88
C LYS A 170 3.57 7.07 15.78
N ILE A 171 3.72 6.22 14.76
CA ILE A 171 4.91 5.38 14.58
C ILE A 171 6.09 6.20 14.05
N ALA A 172 5.83 7.01 13.03
CA ALA A 172 6.86 7.70 12.26
C ALA A 172 6.31 9.03 11.71
N PRO A 173 6.13 10.05 12.58
CA PRO A 173 5.59 11.36 12.17
C PRO A 173 6.46 12.01 11.07
N GLU A 174 7.76 11.72 11.04
CA GLU A 174 8.66 12.21 9.99
C GLU A 174 8.36 11.65 8.59
N LEU A 175 7.64 10.54 8.51
CA LEU A 175 7.24 9.91 7.25
C LEU A 175 5.83 10.31 6.84
N ASN A 176 5.04 10.85 7.77
CA ASN A 176 3.63 10.97 7.51
C ASN A 176 3.33 12.22 6.67
N THR A 177 2.39 12.01 5.76
CA THR A 177 1.74 13.08 5.03
C THR A 177 0.33 12.58 4.91
N MET A 178 -0.53 13.09 5.79
CA MET A 178 -1.93 12.71 5.86
C MET A 178 -2.54 12.78 4.47
N GLN A 179 -3.17 11.70 4.05
CA GLN A 179 -3.86 11.66 2.77
C GLN A 179 -5.05 12.61 2.83
N LYS A 180 -5.33 13.27 1.70
CA LYS A 180 -6.57 14.02 1.54
C LYS A 180 -7.68 13.02 1.23
N VAL A 181 -8.44 12.64 2.25
CA VAL A 181 -9.60 11.76 2.10
C VAL A 181 -10.86 12.57 1.76
N PRO A 182 -11.81 12.02 0.98
CA PRO A 182 -13.00 12.72 0.52
C PRO A 182 -14.16 12.69 1.54
N ILE A 183 -13.87 12.48 2.82
CA ILE A 183 -14.86 12.37 3.91
C ILE A 183 -14.52 13.32 5.05
N GLU A 184 -15.49 13.62 5.91
CA GLU A 184 -15.25 14.31 7.18
C GLU A 184 -14.52 13.37 8.15
N THR A 185 -13.36 13.79 8.69
CA THR A 185 -12.51 12.93 9.53
C THR A 185 -12.66 13.18 11.02
N LYS A 186 -13.43 14.20 11.43
CA LYS A 186 -13.45 14.67 12.82
C LYS A 186 -13.77 13.56 13.82
N ASN A 187 -14.83 12.79 13.58
CA ASN A 187 -15.22 11.70 14.48
C ASN A 187 -14.15 10.59 14.55
N ILE A 188 -13.49 10.30 13.42
CA ILE A 188 -12.40 9.32 13.34
C ILE A 188 -11.22 9.78 14.18
N ASP A 189 -10.85 11.05 14.05
CA ASP A 189 -9.73 11.66 14.74
C ASP A 189 -10.00 11.73 16.27
N GLU A 190 -11.21 12.12 16.67
CA GLU A 190 -11.64 12.14 18.08
C GLU A 190 -11.65 10.74 18.71
N SER A 191 -12.17 9.73 17.98
CA SER A 191 -12.13 8.34 18.45
C SER A 191 -10.68 7.85 18.61
N PHE A 192 -9.83 8.15 17.62
CA PHE A 192 -8.41 7.78 17.64
C PHE A 192 -7.70 8.37 18.87
N GLU A 193 -7.87 9.67 19.12
CA GLU A 193 -7.24 10.34 20.27
C GLU A 193 -7.71 9.79 21.62
N LYS A 194 -8.99 9.43 21.73
CA LYS A 194 -9.59 8.96 22.98
C LYS A 194 -9.23 7.52 23.32
N HIS A 195 -9.13 6.64 22.33
CA HIS A 195 -9.05 5.19 22.54
C HIS A 195 -7.66 4.59 22.26
N TYR A 196 -6.75 5.32 21.62
CA TYR A 196 -5.36 4.88 21.43
C TYR A 196 -4.66 4.57 22.77
N PRO A 197 -3.90 3.47 22.91
CA PRO A 197 -3.41 2.56 21.85
C PRO A 197 -4.34 1.36 21.53
N ASN A 198 -5.55 1.28 22.08
CA ASN A 198 -6.46 0.19 21.78
C ASN A 198 -7.15 0.42 20.41
N ILE A 199 -6.56 -0.13 19.36
CA ILE A 199 -7.01 0.08 17.97
C ILE A 199 -8.39 -0.53 17.70
N GLU A 200 -8.74 -1.64 18.36
CA GLU A 200 -10.08 -2.21 18.26
C GLU A 200 -11.13 -1.22 18.81
N GLU A 201 -10.88 -0.66 20.00
CA GLU A 201 -11.78 0.34 20.59
C GLU A 201 -11.81 1.64 19.78
N VAL A 202 -10.72 2.04 19.11
CA VAL A 202 -10.77 3.14 18.13
C VAL A 202 -11.77 2.81 17.02
N ILE A 203 -11.64 1.64 16.39
CA ILE A 203 -12.47 1.24 15.23
C ILE A 203 -13.94 1.11 15.62
N LYS A 204 -14.23 0.49 16.76
CA LYS A 204 -15.59 0.23 17.27
C LYS A 204 -16.38 1.50 17.62
N ASN A 205 -15.70 2.62 17.87
CA ASN A 205 -16.32 3.87 18.31
C ASN A 205 -16.36 4.95 17.21
N ILE A 206 -16.23 4.56 15.93
CA ILE A 206 -16.39 5.44 14.76
C ILE A 206 -17.80 5.25 14.17
#